data_AF-G9MZR4-F1
#
_entry.id   AF-G9MZR4-F1
#
_cell.length_a   1.000
_cell.length_b   1.000
_cell.length_c   1.000
_cell.angle_alpha   90.00
_cell.angle_beta   90.00
_cell.angle_gamma   90.00
#
_symmetry.space_group_name_H-M   'P 1'
#
loop_
_entity.id
_entity.type
_entity.pdbx_description
1 polymer ?
#
loop_
_entity_poly.entity_id
_entity_poly.type
_entity_poly.pdbx_seq_one_letter_code
_entity_poly.pdbx_strand_id
1 'polypeptide(L)'
;HKRSSSDLGSFLRSKSDAPRALEVQDLVRLTGRSVLYLPPAFSPYDLVLPTCIRATAHYLAQNPANRGLFRIPGSARTVNALCDYYCGESRSGPFISSTTYLPTLPDFIPHHIHDVASTFKRMLSGLPRGILGSLSLLDALLAIYSQLQDHPEMSVSRQARTRAQLIALAIGTIESKLQRDLICAVFGLLSLIGRLGELSPPSDGNGRPNQFMTYSTLGVVFGPLLVSLDDLNNYDIKSSSPTSGLLLIPIPPKKQRRDRQKAKESGDAVTAIPGFEKFGVLNSVAEMLIANWRDVVRQMRALGTHRDQEMAPLQEMHA
;
A
#
# COMPACT_ATOMS: atom_id res chain seq x y z
N HIS A 1 -3.85 -29.37 -16.11
CA HIS A 1 -5.04 -28.52 -15.97
C HIS A 1 -4.67 -27.04 -16.14
N LYS A 2 -5.10 -26.42 -17.24
CA LYS A 2 -4.95 -24.97 -17.49
C LYS A 2 -5.86 -24.20 -16.51
N ARG A 3 -5.29 -23.43 -15.58
CA ARG A 3 -6.07 -22.52 -14.73
C ARG A 3 -6.34 -21.23 -15.50
N SER A 4 -7.62 -20.92 -15.64
CA SER A 4 -8.17 -19.72 -16.28
C SER A 4 -7.73 -18.47 -15.50
N SER A 5 -7.07 -17.54 -16.17
CA SER A 5 -6.61 -16.25 -15.64
C SER A 5 -7.70 -15.17 -15.60
N SER A 6 -8.98 -15.58 -15.58
CA SER A 6 -10.13 -14.70 -15.78
C SER A 6 -10.50 -13.83 -14.57
N ASP A 7 -9.98 -14.14 -13.38
CA ASP A 7 -10.39 -13.46 -12.14
C ASP A 7 -9.61 -12.17 -11.85
N LEU A 8 -8.48 -11.94 -12.53
CA LEU A 8 -7.72 -10.69 -12.38
C LEU A 8 -8.40 -9.50 -13.10
N GLY A 9 -9.22 -9.79 -14.12
CA GLY A 9 -9.91 -8.78 -14.92
C GLY A 9 -11.17 -8.19 -14.26
N SER A 10 -11.76 -8.87 -13.28
CA SER A 10 -12.98 -8.40 -12.60
C SER A 10 -12.70 -7.24 -11.65
N PHE A 11 -11.51 -7.16 -11.06
CA PHE A 11 -11.06 -6.02 -10.25
C PHE A 11 -10.85 -4.74 -11.07
N LEU A 12 -10.59 -4.86 -12.38
CA LEU A 12 -10.24 -3.74 -13.26
C LEU A 12 -11.45 -3.15 -13.99
N ARG A 13 -12.64 -3.78 -13.94
CA ARG A 13 -13.83 -3.36 -14.71
C ARG A 13 -15.07 -2.98 -13.90
N SER A 14 -15.05 -3.01 -12.57
CA SER A 14 -16.19 -2.51 -11.78
C SER A 14 -16.13 -0.98 -11.62
N LYS A 15 -16.38 -0.25 -12.71
CA LYS A 15 -16.47 1.23 -12.72
C LYS A 15 -17.75 1.75 -12.03
N SER A 16 -18.49 0.91 -11.31
CA SER A 16 -19.80 1.23 -10.71
C SER A 16 -19.79 1.45 -9.20
N ASP A 17 -18.64 1.28 -8.52
CA ASP A 17 -18.59 1.29 -7.05
C ASP A 17 -17.26 1.89 -6.53
N ALA A 18 -16.70 2.85 -7.28
CA ALA A 18 -15.43 3.48 -6.94
C ALA A 18 -15.55 4.22 -5.60
N PRO A 19 -14.70 3.91 -4.59
CA PRO A 19 -14.69 4.65 -3.34
C PRO A 19 -14.46 6.14 -3.62
N ARG A 20 -15.12 7.01 -2.85
CA ARG A 20 -14.93 8.47 -2.96
C ARG A 20 -13.43 8.77 -2.88
N ALA A 21 -12.92 9.47 -3.90
CA ALA A 21 -11.53 9.90 -3.92
C ALA A 21 -11.32 10.93 -2.81
N LEU A 22 -10.74 10.50 -1.69
CA LEU A 22 -10.50 11.32 -0.51
C LEU A 22 -9.00 11.35 -0.24
N GLU A 23 -8.44 12.54 -0.06
CA GLU A 23 -7.05 12.63 0.38
C GLU A 23 -6.91 12.10 1.81
N VAL A 24 -5.69 11.70 2.18
CA VAL A 24 -5.41 11.22 3.55
C VAL A 24 -5.77 12.29 4.58
N GLN A 25 -5.61 13.58 4.25
CA GLN A 25 -6.01 14.69 5.12
C GLN A 25 -7.54 14.79 5.27
N ASP A 26 -8.31 14.55 4.21
CA ASP A 26 -9.78 14.56 4.28
C ASP A 26 -10.29 13.39 5.11
N LEU A 27 -9.67 12.21 4.99
CA LEU A 27 -9.97 11.08 5.88
C LEU A 27 -9.70 11.42 7.34
N VAL A 28 -8.66 12.20 7.65
CA VAL A 28 -8.43 12.70 9.03
C VAL A 28 -9.52 13.68 9.45
N ARG A 29 -9.94 14.61 8.58
CA ARG A 29 -11.01 15.56 8.88
C ARG A 29 -12.33 14.87 9.15
N LEU A 30 -12.63 13.81 8.40
CA LEU A 30 -13.84 13.02 8.57
C LEU A 30 -13.77 12.12 9.80
N THR A 31 -12.66 11.38 9.95
CA THR A 31 -12.61 10.25 10.90
C THR A 31 -11.84 10.53 12.19
N GLY A 32 -11.12 11.64 12.24
CA GLY A 32 -10.14 11.94 13.29
C GLY A 32 -8.81 11.22 13.08
N ARG A 33 -7.93 11.36 14.07
CA ARG A 33 -6.62 10.69 14.13
C ARG A 33 -6.61 9.65 15.24
N SER A 34 -5.95 8.53 14.98
CA SER A 34 -5.75 7.47 15.96
C SER A 34 -4.35 6.88 15.83
N VAL A 35 -3.78 6.46 16.96
CA VAL A 35 -2.46 5.82 17.01
C VAL A 35 -2.59 4.32 16.74
N LEU A 36 -1.81 3.82 15.79
CA LEU A 36 -1.62 2.41 15.51
C LEU A 36 -0.29 1.94 16.10
N TYR A 37 -0.36 0.88 16.91
CA TYR A 37 0.79 0.18 17.42
C TYR A 37 1.00 -1.10 16.61
N LEU A 38 2.18 -1.24 16.01
CA LEU A 38 2.64 -2.50 15.43
C LEU A 38 3.82 -3.02 16.25
N PRO A 39 4.13 -4.33 16.19
CA PRO A 39 5.29 -4.84 16.92
C PRO A 39 6.56 -4.12 16.46
N PRO A 40 7.56 -3.90 17.35
CA PRO A 40 8.71 -3.04 17.05
C PRO A 40 9.57 -3.45 15.86
N ALA A 41 9.40 -4.66 15.31
CA ALA A 41 10.09 -5.06 14.09
C ALA A 41 9.42 -4.52 12.81
N PHE A 42 8.20 -4.00 12.89
CA PHE A 42 7.35 -3.66 11.74
C PHE A 42 6.94 -2.20 11.66
N SER A 43 7.09 -1.41 12.73
CA SER A 43 7.01 0.05 12.66
C SER A 43 8.24 0.69 13.29
N PRO A 44 8.74 1.81 12.73
CA PRO A 44 9.85 2.56 13.34
C PRO A 44 9.45 3.23 14.67
N TYR A 45 8.18 3.62 14.81
CA TYR A 45 7.59 4.36 15.93
C TYR A 45 6.05 4.15 15.94
N ASP A 46 5.35 4.86 16.82
CA ASP A 46 3.89 4.86 16.92
C ASP A 46 3.25 5.67 15.79
N LEU A 47 2.38 5.05 15.00
CA LEU A 47 1.93 5.60 13.72
C LEU A 47 0.59 6.32 13.87
N VAL A 48 0.49 7.58 13.45
CA VAL A 48 -0.75 8.35 13.50
C VAL A 48 -1.47 8.27 12.17
N LEU A 49 -2.66 7.68 12.16
CA LEU A 49 -3.44 7.42 10.94
C LEU A 49 -4.84 8.02 11.02
N PRO A 50 -5.54 8.19 9.88
CA PRO A 50 -6.98 8.33 9.89
C PRO A 50 -7.61 7.16 10.63
N THR A 51 -8.57 7.44 11.51
CA THR A 51 -9.18 6.45 12.41
C THR A 51 -9.73 5.23 11.65
N CYS A 52 -10.29 5.43 10.46
CA CYS A 52 -10.83 4.34 9.64
C CYS A 52 -9.76 3.33 9.17
N ILE A 53 -8.62 3.84 8.70
CA ILE A 53 -7.47 3.02 8.30
C ILE A 53 -6.86 2.37 9.54
N ARG A 54 -6.74 3.11 10.64
CA ARG A 54 -6.24 2.58 11.91
C ARG A 54 -7.07 1.40 12.41
N ALA A 55 -8.40 1.54 12.47
CA ALA A 55 -9.30 0.54 13.03
C ALA A 55 -9.21 -0.80 12.27
N THR A 56 -9.21 -0.72 10.94
CA THR A 56 -9.08 -1.88 10.06
C THR A 56 -7.68 -2.49 10.14
N ALA A 57 -6.61 -1.67 10.11
CA ALA A 57 -5.24 -2.14 10.26
C ALA A 57 -4.98 -2.82 11.61
N HIS A 58 -5.49 -2.24 12.70
CA HIS A 58 -5.35 -2.79 14.05
C HIS A 58 -6.00 -4.17 14.16
N TYR A 59 -7.24 -4.31 13.67
CA TYR A 59 -7.94 -5.60 13.69
C TYR A 59 -7.20 -6.68 12.88
N LEU A 60 -6.62 -6.31 11.72
CA LEU A 60 -5.80 -7.20 10.90
C LEU A 60 -4.49 -7.57 11.60
N ALA A 61 -3.84 -6.62 12.28
CA ALA A 61 -2.60 -6.84 13.03
C ALA A 61 -2.78 -7.76 14.24
N GLN A 62 -3.96 -7.79 14.84
CA GLN A 62 -4.33 -8.73 15.91
C GLN A 62 -4.60 -10.15 15.38
N ASN A 63 -4.92 -10.28 14.08
CA ASN A 63 -5.35 -11.53 13.46
C ASN A 63 -4.52 -11.92 12.22
N PRO A 64 -3.17 -11.84 12.26
CA PRO A 64 -2.32 -11.95 11.07
C PRO A 64 -2.24 -13.39 10.52
N ALA A 65 -2.54 -14.39 11.34
CA ALA A 65 -2.49 -15.82 11.01
C ALA A 65 -3.77 -16.33 10.29
N ASN A 66 -4.57 -15.45 9.69
CA ASN A 66 -5.73 -15.87 8.91
C ASN A 66 -5.33 -16.22 7.47
N ARG A 67 -5.87 -17.34 6.97
CA ARG A 67 -5.61 -17.84 5.61
C ARG A 67 -6.29 -16.96 4.58
N GLY A 68 -5.61 -16.64 3.48
CA GLY A 68 -6.18 -15.92 2.35
C GLY A 68 -6.53 -14.46 2.62
N LEU A 69 -5.94 -13.83 3.65
CA LEU A 69 -6.06 -12.40 3.91
C LEU A 69 -5.83 -11.58 2.63
N PHE A 70 -6.67 -10.58 2.37
CA PHE A 70 -6.64 -9.74 1.15
C PHE A 70 -6.85 -10.44 -0.19
N ARG A 71 -6.72 -11.77 -0.29
CA ARG A 71 -6.99 -12.56 -1.51
C ARG A 71 -8.45 -13.00 -1.57
N ILE A 72 -8.98 -13.52 -0.47
CA ILE A 72 -10.39 -13.90 -0.36
C ILE A 72 -11.21 -12.61 -0.20
N PRO A 73 -12.19 -12.33 -1.08
CA PRO A 73 -13.03 -11.16 -0.95
C PRO A 73 -13.99 -11.32 0.22
N GLY A 74 -14.16 -10.27 1.02
CA GLY A 74 -15.28 -10.15 1.94
C GLY A 74 -16.63 -9.89 1.27
N SER A 75 -17.69 -9.94 2.06
CA SER A 75 -19.05 -9.55 1.72
C SER A 75 -19.11 -8.08 1.29
N ALA A 76 -19.53 -7.82 0.05
CA ALA A 76 -19.69 -6.45 -0.46
C ALA A 76 -20.63 -5.62 0.42
N ARG A 77 -21.68 -6.23 0.98
CA ARG A 77 -22.62 -5.56 1.89
C ARG A 77 -21.93 -5.07 3.16
N THR A 78 -21.11 -5.92 3.79
CA THR A 78 -20.38 -5.59 5.01
C THR A 78 -19.29 -4.56 4.74
N VAL A 79 -18.56 -4.72 3.62
CA VAL A 79 -17.54 -3.75 3.18
C VAL A 79 -18.16 -2.38 2.95
N ASN A 80 -19.31 -2.31 2.27
CA ASN A 80 -20.04 -1.05 2.07
C ASN A 80 -20.47 -0.46 3.40
N ALA A 81 -21.09 -1.25 4.28
CA ALA A 81 -21.52 -0.78 5.59
C ALA A 81 -20.36 -0.22 6.44
N LEU A 82 -19.19 -0.86 6.42
CA LEU A 82 -18.00 -0.38 7.10
C LEU A 82 -17.44 0.91 6.45
N CYS A 83 -17.41 0.98 5.12
CA CYS A 83 -17.00 2.19 4.41
C CYS A 83 -17.97 3.34 4.66
N ASP A 84 -19.28 3.10 4.64
CA ASP A 84 -20.32 4.11 4.88
C ASP A 84 -20.30 4.59 6.34
N TYR A 85 -20.01 3.69 7.30
CA TYR A 85 -19.82 4.08 8.68
C TYR A 85 -18.72 5.12 8.84
N TYR A 86 -17.54 4.92 8.23
CA TYR A 86 -16.41 5.84 8.39
C TYR A 86 -16.38 7.02 7.40
N CYS A 87 -16.78 6.78 6.16
CA CYS A 87 -16.62 7.71 5.03
C CYS A 87 -17.96 8.19 4.46
N GLY A 88 -19.08 7.77 5.06
CA GLY A 88 -20.40 8.25 4.69
C GLY A 88 -20.48 9.76 4.82
N GLU A 89 -21.29 10.37 3.96
CA GLU A 89 -21.63 11.78 4.11
C GLU A 89 -22.09 12.00 5.55
N SER A 90 -21.49 13.00 6.19
CA SER A 90 -22.00 13.59 7.41
C SER A 90 -23.51 13.42 7.42
N ARG A 91 -24.05 12.77 8.44
CA ARG A 91 -25.43 12.99 8.86
C ARG A 91 -25.59 14.51 8.90
N SER A 92 -26.11 15.04 7.79
CA SER A 92 -26.03 16.45 7.47
C SER A 92 -26.95 17.18 8.43
N GLY A 93 -26.34 17.76 9.44
CA GLY A 93 -26.86 18.86 10.22
C GLY A 93 -25.69 19.83 10.45
N PRO A 94 -25.94 21.15 10.45
CA PRO A 94 -24.89 22.18 10.62
C PRO A 94 -24.24 22.19 12.02
N PHE A 95 -24.61 21.23 12.87
CA PHE A 95 -24.04 21.02 14.19
C PHE A 95 -23.11 19.83 14.13
N ILE A 96 -21.81 20.12 14.25
CA ILE A 96 -20.79 19.14 14.61
C ILE A 96 -21.21 18.53 15.95
N SER A 97 -21.92 17.40 15.89
CA SER A 97 -22.15 16.55 17.07
C SER A 97 -20.97 15.59 17.12
N SER A 98 -19.90 16.05 17.75
CA SER A 98 -18.72 15.29 18.06
C SER A 98 -19.07 13.97 18.74
N THR A 99 -18.70 12.87 18.10
CA THR A 99 -17.98 11.78 18.75
C THR A 99 -17.01 11.26 17.70
N THR A 100 -15.71 11.51 17.90
CA THR A 100 -14.62 10.92 17.10
C THR A 100 -14.93 9.45 16.90
N TYR A 101 -14.87 8.97 15.66
CA TYR A 101 -15.13 7.56 15.37
C TYR A 101 -14.32 6.68 16.32
N LEU A 102 -14.92 5.56 16.73
CA LEU A 102 -14.22 4.63 17.58
C LEU A 102 -12.97 4.15 16.85
N PRO A 103 -11.80 4.10 17.50
CA PRO A 103 -10.58 3.64 16.86
C PRO A 103 -10.57 2.12 16.64
N THR A 104 -11.65 1.43 17.03
CA THR A 104 -11.94 0.02 16.81
C THR A 104 -13.12 -0.14 15.84
N LEU A 105 -13.27 -1.33 15.25
CA LEU A 105 -14.40 -1.61 14.37
C LEU A 105 -15.74 -1.54 15.12
N PRO A 106 -16.83 -1.10 14.46
CA PRO A 106 -18.14 -1.04 15.09
C PRO A 106 -18.72 -2.43 15.36
N ASP A 107 -19.07 -2.72 16.61
CA ASP A 107 -19.60 -4.04 17.03
C ASP A 107 -20.98 -4.35 16.43
N PHE A 108 -21.76 -3.33 16.08
CA PHE A 108 -23.09 -3.48 15.48
C PHE A 108 -23.06 -3.87 14.00
N ILE A 109 -21.89 -3.80 13.34
CA ILE A 109 -21.71 -4.28 11.96
C ILE A 109 -21.04 -5.65 12.05
N PRO A 110 -21.77 -6.76 11.83
CA PRO A 110 -21.18 -8.09 11.87
C PRO A 110 -20.16 -8.22 10.73
N HIS A 111 -18.92 -8.54 11.08
CA HIS A 111 -17.81 -8.58 10.15
C HIS A 111 -16.92 -9.81 10.37
N HIS A 112 -16.42 -10.36 9.27
CA HIS A 112 -15.37 -11.36 9.24
C HIS A 112 -14.03 -10.73 8.84
N ILE A 113 -12.91 -11.42 9.10
CA ILE A 113 -11.57 -10.92 8.79
C ILE A 113 -11.39 -10.51 7.31
N HIS A 114 -12.06 -11.21 6.38
CA HIS A 114 -12.02 -10.90 4.94
C HIS A 114 -12.80 -9.64 4.58
N ASP A 115 -13.86 -9.32 5.33
CA ASP A 115 -14.61 -8.07 5.17
C ASP A 115 -13.74 -6.89 5.58
N VAL A 116 -13.03 -7.02 6.71
CA VAL A 116 -12.10 -6.00 7.20
C VAL A 116 -10.93 -5.85 6.24
N ALA A 117 -10.37 -6.94 5.72
CA ALA A 117 -9.29 -6.92 4.73
C ALA A 117 -9.72 -6.23 3.42
N SER A 118 -10.92 -6.53 2.91
CA SER A 118 -11.48 -5.85 1.75
C SER A 118 -11.76 -4.38 2.01
N THR A 119 -12.25 -4.03 3.20
CA THR A 119 -12.51 -2.64 3.61
C THR A 119 -11.20 -1.84 3.67
N PHE A 120 -10.15 -2.39 4.27
CA PHE A 120 -8.81 -1.78 4.30
C PHE A 120 -8.31 -1.51 2.88
N LYS A 121 -8.37 -2.51 1.98
CA LYS A 121 -8.01 -2.32 0.57
C LYS A 121 -8.85 -1.24 -0.10
N ARG A 122 -10.17 -1.21 0.15
CA ARG A 122 -11.08 -0.23 -0.46
C ARG A 122 -10.75 1.19 -0.01
N MET A 123 -10.44 1.39 1.27
CA MET A 123 -10.00 2.69 1.80
C MET A 123 -8.70 3.15 1.13
N LEU A 124 -7.72 2.25 0.96
CA LEU A 124 -6.47 2.58 0.28
C LEU A 124 -6.65 2.84 -1.22
N SER A 125 -7.52 2.10 -1.90
CA SER A 125 -7.85 2.34 -3.31
C SER A 125 -8.59 3.66 -3.55
N GLY A 126 -9.23 4.21 -2.51
CA GLY A 126 -9.86 5.54 -2.56
C GLY A 126 -8.87 6.70 -2.43
N LEU A 127 -7.58 6.44 -2.21
CA LEU A 127 -6.58 7.49 -2.12
C LEU A 127 -6.21 7.96 -3.53
N PRO A 128 -6.40 9.25 -3.86
CA PRO A 128 -6.22 9.76 -5.21
C PRO A 128 -4.78 9.65 -5.73
N ARG A 129 -3.79 9.54 -4.84
CA ARG A 129 -2.36 9.41 -5.18
C ARG A 129 -1.77 8.04 -4.77
N GLY A 130 -2.62 7.09 -4.39
CA GLY A 130 -2.23 5.77 -3.87
C GLY A 130 -1.50 5.81 -2.52
N ILE A 131 -0.98 4.65 -2.10
CA ILE A 131 -0.30 4.46 -0.80
C ILE A 131 0.98 5.30 -0.70
N LEU A 132 1.74 5.46 -1.79
CA LEU A 132 2.99 6.22 -1.80
C LEU A 132 2.73 7.74 -1.76
N GLY A 133 1.59 8.19 -2.29
CA GLY A 133 1.22 9.60 -2.33
C GLY A 133 2.10 10.46 -3.24
N SER A 134 3.12 9.89 -3.92
CA SER A 134 4.06 10.62 -4.77
C SER A 134 4.65 9.73 -5.86
N LEU A 135 4.60 10.20 -7.11
CA LEU A 135 5.25 9.54 -8.23
C LEU A 135 6.78 9.62 -8.14
N SER A 136 7.34 10.69 -7.56
CA SER A 136 8.79 10.80 -7.36
C SER A 136 9.30 9.74 -6.38
N LEU A 137 8.50 9.38 -5.38
CA LEU A 137 8.84 8.27 -4.49
C LEU A 137 8.79 6.94 -5.23
N LEU A 138 7.78 6.72 -6.08
CA LEU A 138 7.73 5.54 -6.93
C LEU A 138 8.95 5.45 -7.86
N ASP A 139 9.35 6.55 -8.48
CA ASP A 139 10.53 6.63 -9.35
C ASP A 139 11.82 6.25 -8.61
N ALA A 140 12.02 6.79 -7.41
CA ALA A 140 13.14 6.41 -6.55
C ALA A 140 13.12 4.91 -6.20
N LEU A 141 11.94 4.35 -5.92
CA LEU A 141 11.79 2.92 -5.61
C LEU A 141 12.04 2.02 -6.83
N LEU A 142 11.65 2.46 -8.03
CA LEU A 142 11.95 1.76 -9.29
C LEU A 142 13.46 1.77 -9.58
N ALA A 143 14.14 2.89 -9.33
CA ALA A 143 15.59 2.99 -9.44
C ALA A 143 16.28 2.03 -8.46
N ILE A 144 15.85 2.00 -7.18
CA ILE A 144 16.38 1.08 -6.17
C ILE A 144 16.15 -0.38 -6.58
N TYR A 145 14.94 -0.71 -7.04
CA TYR A 145 14.57 -2.07 -7.46
C TYR A 145 15.47 -2.55 -8.60
N SER A 146 15.59 -1.75 -9.66
CA SER A 146 16.34 -2.12 -10.86
C SER A 146 17.86 -2.16 -10.64
N GLN A 147 18.43 -1.18 -9.95
CA GLN A 147 19.88 -1.14 -9.71
C GLN A 147 20.32 -2.26 -8.76
N LEU A 148 19.51 -2.61 -7.76
CA LEU A 148 19.88 -3.62 -6.77
C LEU A 148 19.34 -5.02 -7.09
N GLN A 149 18.97 -5.32 -8.35
CA GLN A 149 18.60 -6.67 -8.78
C GLN A 149 19.80 -7.44 -9.36
N ASP A 150 20.70 -6.75 -10.07
CA ASP A 150 21.74 -7.38 -10.91
C ASP A 150 23.18 -6.91 -10.61
N HIS A 151 23.55 -6.76 -9.33
CA HIS A 151 24.93 -6.40 -8.95
C HIS A 151 25.74 -7.60 -8.43
N PRO A 152 26.56 -8.27 -9.27
CA PRO A 152 27.35 -9.43 -8.88
C PRO A 152 28.51 -9.11 -7.92
N GLU A 153 28.89 -7.83 -7.79
CA GLU A 153 30.04 -7.39 -6.99
C GLU A 153 29.73 -7.22 -5.49
N MET A 154 28.45 -7.16 -5.11
CA MET A 154 28.05 -6.99 -3.71
C MET A 154 27.55 -8.29 -3.10
N SER A 155 28.04 -8.62 -1.90
CA SER A 155 27.45 -9.70 -1.11
C SER A 155 25.95 -9.45 -0.86
N VAL A 156 25.13 -10.51 -0.87
CA VAL A 156 23.68 -10.45 -0.65
C VAL A 156 23.31 -9.64 0.62
N SER A 157 24.06 -9.81 1.71
CA SER A 157 23.83 -9.09 2.97
C SER A 157 24.07 -7.58 2.85
N ARG A 158 25.14 -7.17 2.17
CA ARG A 158 25.42 -5.74 1.89
C ARG A 158 24.34 -5.15 0.98
N GLN A 159 23.94 -5.86 -0.07
CA GLN A 159 22.91 -5.41 -0.99
C GLN A 159 21.55 -5.22 -0.28
N ALA A 160 21.14 -6.17 0.57
CA ALA A 160 19.93 -6.04 1.38
C ALA A 160 19.99 -4.84 2.33
N ARG A 161 21.13 -4.61 2.99
CA ARG A 161 21.34 -3.44 3.86
C ARG A 161 21.27 -2.13 3.08
N THR A 162 21.97 -2.02 1.96
CA THR A 162 21.94 -0.82 1.10
C THR A 162 20.54 -0.55 0.59
N ARG A 163 19.82 -1.60 0.13
CA ARG A 163 18.43 -1.49 -0.31
C ARG A 163 17.54 -0.91 0.79
N ALA A 164 17.62 -1.48 1.99
CA ALA A 164 16.86 -1.01 3.14
C ALA A 164 17.18 0.44 3.51
N GLN A 165 18.45 0.84 3.42
CA GLN A 165 18.90 2.20 3.72
C GLN A 165 18.37 3.21 2.68
N LEU A 166 18.46 2.89 1.39
CA LEU A 166 17.94 3.74 0.32
C LEU A 166 16.41 3.89 0.41
N ILE A 167 15.69 2.82 0.70
CA ILE A 167 14.24 2.88 0.92
C ILE A 167 13.91 3.77 2.14
N ALA A 168 14.65 3.61 3.25
CA ALA A 168 14.44 4.43 4.45
C ALA A 168 14.69 5.92 4.18
N LEU A 169 15.73 6.26 3.42
CA LEU A 169 16.03 7.63 3.01
C LEU A 169 14.95 8.20 2.08
N ALA A 170 14.52 7.41 1.08
CA ALA A 170 13.47 7.82 0.15
C ALA A 170 12.13 8.09 0.84
N ILE A 171 11.75 7.29 1.85
CA ILE A 171 10.55 7.56 2.65
C ILE A 171 10.78 8.75 3.60
N GLY A 172 12.00 8.92 4.11
CA GLY A 172 12.37 10.03 4.98
C GLY A 172 12.28 11.42 4.33
N THR A 173 12.38 11.50 3.00
CA THR A 173 12.28 12.78 2.26
C THR A 173 10.83 13.27 2.10
N ILE A 174 9.83 12.45 2.44
CA ILE A 174 8.43 12.82 2.37
C ILE A 174 8.14 13.85 3.47
N GLU A 175 7.71 15.06 3.10
CA GLU A 175 7.42 16.14 4.05
C GLU A 175 6.21 15.83 4.94
N SER A 176 5.17 15.21 4.36
CA SER A 176 3.94 14.90 5.09
C SER A 176 4.16 13.73 6.05
N LYS A 177 4.22 14.02 7.36
CA LYS A 177 4.25 12.99 8.42
C LYS A 177 3.11 11.98 8.29
N LEU A 178 1.89 12.46 8.03
CA LEU A 178 0.72 11.60 7.88
C LEU A 178 0.88 10.61 6.72
N GLN A 179 1.53 11.01 5.63
CA GLN A 179 1.84 10.13 4.51
C GLN A 179 2.93 9.11 4.88
N ARG A 180 3.98 9.54 5.59
CA ARG A 180 5.02 8.65 6.13
C ARG A 180 4.42 7.58 7.05
N ASP A 181 3.55 7.99 7.97
CA ASP A 181 2.87 7.11 8.92
C ASP A 181 1.98 6.09 8.19
N LEU A 182 1.25 6.54 7.16
CA LEU A 182 0.43 5.67 6.30
C LEU A 182 1.29 4.62 5.59
N ILE A 183 2.37 5.03 4.93
CA ILE A 183 3.32 4.12 4.27
C ILE A 183 3.85 3.11 5.29
N CYS A 184 4.28 3.59 6.46
CA CYS A 184 4.82 2.74 7.50
C CYS A 184 3.79 1.75 8.05
N ALA A 185 2.53 2.16 8.17
CA ALA A 185 1.45 1.31 8.66
C ALA A 185 1.12 0.21 7.65
N VAL A 186 0.99 0.57 6.36
CA VAL A 186 0.67 -0.39 5.30
C VAL A 186 1.77 -1.42 5.17
N PHE A 187 3.02 -1.02 4.93
CA PHE A 187 4.09 -1.99 4.74
C PHE A 187 4.48 -2.73 6.02
N GLY A 188 4.33 -2.10 7.18
CA GLY A 188 4.46 -2.76 8.48
C GLY A 188 3.45 -3.90 8.65
N LEU A 189 2.18 -3.64 8.37
CA LEU A 189 1.12 -4.64 8.44
C LEU A 189 1.31 -5.76 7.41
N LEU A 190 1.66 -5.42 6.17
CA LEU A 190 1.89 -6.40 5.12
C LEU A 190 3.11 -7.27 5.41
N SER A 191 4.19 -6.70 5.95
CA SER A 191 5.37 -7.47 6.36
C SER A 191 5.06 -8.38 7.55
N LEU A 192 4.25 -7.93 8.51
CA LEU A 192 3.78 -8.75 9.63
C LEU A 192 2.99 -9.97 9.14
N ILE A 193 2.02 -9.77 8.25
CA ILE A 193 1.18 -10.84 7.69
C ILE A 193 2.01 -11.76 6.79
N GLY A 194 2.80 -11.16 5.89
CA GLY A 194 3.62 -11.87 4.91
C GLY A 194 4.65 -12.80 5.55
N ARG A 195 5.22 -12.38 6.69
CA ARG A 195 6.22 -13.17 7.42
C ARG A 195 5.67 -14.49 7.91
N LEU A 196 4.38 -14.55 8.25
CA LEU A 196 3.74 -15.82 8.60
C LEU A 196 3.65 -16.75 7.40
N GLY A 197 3.39 -16.21 6.20
CA GLY A 197 3.45 -16.97 4.95
C GLY A 197 4.84 -17.53 4.68
N GLU A 198 5.89 -16.72 4.80
CA GLU A 198 7.28 -17.14 4.55
C GLU A 198 7.79 -18.20 5.53
N LEU A 199 7.38 -18.13 6.80
CA LEU A 199 7.81 -19.09 7.83
C LEU A 199 7.00 -20.38 7.80
N SER A 200 5.90 -20.42 7.06
CA SER A 200 5.03 -21.58 7.04
C SER A 200 5.46 -22.59 5.99
N PRO A 201 5.22 -23.89 6.23
CA PRO A 201 5.51 -24.91 5.23
C PRO A 201 4.66 -24.70 3.97
N PRO A 202 5.17 -25.07 2.77
CA PRO A 202 4.46 -24.91 1.51
C PRO A 202 3.11 -25.62 1.46
N SER A 203 2.99 -26.72 2.20
CA SER A 203 1.76 -27.50 2.35
C SER A 203 1.39 -27.64 3.82
N ASP A 204 0.09 -27.72 4.09
CA ASP A 204 -0.41 -28.09 5.41
C ASP A 204 -0.17 -29.58 5.70
N GLY A 205 -0.44 -30.00 6.94
CA GLY A 205 -0.28 -31.40 7.37
C GLY A 205 -1.10 -32.43 6.56
N ASN A 206 -2.03 -31.97 5.72
CA ASN A 206 -2.84 -32.79 4.81
C ASN A 206 -2.34 -32.75 3.36
N GLY A 207 -1.18 -32.12 3.10
CA GLY A 207 -0.61 -32.00 1.75
C GLY A 207 -1.29 -30.96 0.87
N ARG A 208 -2.20 -30.13 1.39
CA ARG A 208 -2.84 -29.04 0.63
C ARG A 208 -1.94 -27.81 0.66
N PRO A 209 -1.88 -27.02 -0.42
CA PRO A 209 -1.06 -25.81 -0.43
C PRO A 209 -1.49 -24.86 0.68
N ASN A 210 -0.52 -24.33 1.40
CA ASN A 210 -0.78 -23.40 2.47
C ASN A 210 -1.40 -22.12 1.91
N GLN A 211 -2.44 -21.62 2.58
CA GLN A 211 -3.22 -20.48 2.13
C GLN A 211 -2.79 -19.17 2.80
N PHE A 212 -1.71 -19.18 3.58
CA PHE A 212 -1.12 -17.93 4.06
C PHE A 212 -0.61 -17.07 2.91
N MET A 213 -0.55 -15.77 3.16
CA MET A 213 -0.11 -14.81 2.17
C MET A 213 1.41 -14.65 2.27
N THR A 214 2.12 -14.97 1.20
CA THR A 214 3.57 -14.70 1.07
C THR A 214 3.82 -13.25 0.70
N TYR A 215 5.06 -12.79 0.79
CA TYR A 215 5.43 -11.43 0.33
C TYR A 215 5.07 -11.20 -1.13
N SER A 216 5.33 -12.20 -1.99
CA SER A 216 4.98 -12.11 -3.42
C SER A 216 3.48 -12.04 -3.65
N THR A 217 2.68 -12.84 -2.93
CA THR A 217 1.22 -12.80 -3.05
C THR A 217 0.66 -11.44 -2.60
N LEU A 218 1.20 -10.86 -1.53
CA LEU A 218 0.82 -9.51 -1.09
C LEU A 218 1.28 -8.44 -2.08
N GLY A 219 2.46 -8.61 -2.69
CA GLY A 219 2.96 -7.75 -3.75
C GLY A 219 2.01 -7.65 -4.93
N VAL A 220 1.45 -8.78 -5.38
CA VAL A 220 0.43 -8.81 -6.45
C VAL A 220 -0.85 -8.06 -6.06
N VAL A 221 -1.27 -8.13 -4.79
CA VAL A 221 -2.52 -7.49 -4.33
C VAL A 221 -2.35 -5.99 -4.13
N PHE A 222 -1.19 -5.54 -3.63
CA PHE A 222 -0.95 -4.15 -3.24
C PHE A 222 -0.12 -3.35 -4.25
N GLY A 223 0.55 -4.00 -5.21
CA GLY A 223 1.27 -3.35 -6.31
C GLY A 223 0.43 -2.30 -7.04
N PRO A 224 -0.81 -2.63 -7.46
CA PRO A 224 -1.70 -1.67 -8.11
C PRO A 224 -2.19 -0.53 -7.18
N LEU A 225 -2.02 -0.64 -5.86
CA LEU A 225 -2.43 0.36 -4.88
C LEU A 225 -1.29 1.31 -4.50
N LEU A 226 -0.06 1.07 -4.97
CA LEU A 226 1.10 1.91 -4.66
C LEU A 226 0.89 3.35 -5.12
N VAL A 227 0.35 3.54 -6.32
CA VAL A 227 0.02 4.82 -6.93
C VAL A 227 -1.34 4.72 -7.62
N SER A 228 -1.98 5.86 -7.86
CA SER A 228 -3.24 5.87 -8.60
C SER A 228 -3.04 5.41 -10.06
N LEU A 229 -3.97 4.59 -10.53
CA LEU A 229 -4.01 4.11 -11.91
C LEU A 229 -4.13 5.27 -12.91
N ASP A 230 -4.88 6.32 -12.55
CA ASP A 230 -5.08 7.49 -13.41
C ASP A 230 -3.77 8.27 -13.60
N ASP A 231 -2.98 8.40 -12.53
CA ASP A 231 -1.65 8.99 -12.60
C ASP A 231 -0.71 8.13 -13.46
N LEU A 232 -0.68 6.81 -13.21
CA LEU A 232 0.22 5.87 -13.90
C LEU A 232 -0.08 5.74 -15.40
N ASN A 233 -1.33 5.92 -15.83
CA ASN A 233 -1.71 5.86 -17.24
C ASN A 233 -1.02 6.94 -18.10
N ASN A 234 -0.52 8.01 -17.49
CA ASN A 234 0.21 9.07 -18.17
C ASN A 234 1.71 8.83 -18.28
N TYR A 235 2.24 7.77 -17.68
CA TYR A 235 3.67 7.46 -17.64
C TYR A 235 3.95 6.08 -18.21
N ASP A 236 5.12 5.92 -18.83
CA ASP A 236 5.69 4.63 -19.18
C ASP A 236 6.82 4.27 -18.22
N ILE A 237 6.99 2.99 -17.91
CA ILE A 237 8.14 2.53 -17.10
C ILE A 237 9.17 2.03 -18.08
N LYS A 238 10.32 2.71 -18.18
CA LYS A 238 11.39 2.32 -19.10
C LYS A 238 12.74 2.30 -18.41
N SER A 239 13.61 1.42 -18.90
CA SER A 239 15.05 1.52 -18.64
C SER A 239 15.58 2.75 -19.36
N SER A 240 16.13 3.70 -18.62
CA SER A 240 16.66 4.96 -19.17
C SER A 240 18.10 4.81 -19.67
N SER A 241 18.88 3.88 -19.10
CA SER A 241 20.23 3.45 -19.51
C SER A 241 20.64 2.22 -18.68
N PRO A 242 21.67 1.44 -19.06
CA PRO A 242 22.15 0.31 -18.26
C PRO A 242 22.68 0.72 -16.86
N THR A 243 22.92 2.01 -16.63
CA THR A 243 23.48 2.54 -15.37
C THR A 243 22.44 3.30 -14.53
N SER A 244 21.35 3.78 -15.14
CA SER A 244 20.37 4.67 -14.49
C SER A 244 19.15 3.96 -13.91
N GLY A 245 18.92 2.69 -14.27
CA GLY A 245 17.76 1.92 -13.79
C GLY A 245 16.43 2.31 -14.46
N LEU A 246 15.34 1.74 -13.94
CA LEU A 246 13.97 2.00 -14.37
C LEU A 246 13.52 3.39 -13.89
N LEU A 247 12.95 4.18 -14.80
CA LEU A 247 12.37 5.50 -14.51
C LEU A 247 10.96 5.64 -15.09
N LEU A 248 10.16 6.54 -14.49
CA LEU A 248 8.87 6.99 -15.01
C LEU A 248 9.06 8.05 -16.08
N ILE A 249 8.66 7.75 -17.31
CA ILE A 249 8.77 8.67 -18.45
C ILE A 249 7.36 9.13 -18.85
N PRO A 250 7.06 10.45 -18.85
CA PRO A 250 5.78 10.97 -19.32
C PRO A 250 5.50 10.54 -20.76
N ILE A 251 4.29 10.05 -21.02
CA ILE A 251 3.85 9.70 -22.38
C ILE A 251 3.41 10.99 -23.09
N PRO A 252 4.01 11.36 -24.25
CA PRO A 252 3.63 12.56 -24.95
C PRO A 252 2.18 12.49 -25.46
N PRO A 253 1.39 13.58 -25.40
CA PRO A 253 -0.05 13.59 -25.66
C PRO A 253 -0.41 13.17 -27.10
N LYS A 254 0.49 13.40 -28.06
CA LYS A 254 0.32 12.98 -29.47
C LYS A 254 0.33 11.45 -29.63
N LYS A 255 1.07 10.72 -28.77
CA LYS A 255 1.12 9.25 -28.78
C LYS A 255 -0.14 8.65 -28.15
N GLN A 256 -0.63 9.23 -27.05
CA GLN A 256 -1.88 8.81 -26.40
C GLN A 256 -3.10 8.88 -27.34
N ARG A 257 -3.23 9.94 -28.15
CA ARG A 257 -4.33 10.08 -29.12
C ARG A 257 -4.27 9.03 -30.23
N ARG A 258 -3.06 8.72 -30.70
CA ARG A 258 -2.81 7.71 -31.75
C ARG A 258 -3.10 6.29 -31.25
N ASP A 259 -2.69 5.96 -30.03
CA ASP A 259 -2.94 4.64 -29.43
C ASP A 259 -4.43 4.44 -29.09
N ARG A 260 -5.14 5.49 -28.62
CA ARG A 260 -6.61 5.46 -28.44
C ARG A 260 -7.37 5.31 -29.76
N GLN A 261 -6.89 5.89 -30.86
CA GLN A 261 -7.49 5.69 -32.19
C GLN A 261 -7.24 4.27 -32.70
N LYS A 262 -6.02 3.75 -32.53
CA LYS A 262 -5.65 2.40 -32.97
C LYS A 262 -6.40 1.30 -32.21
N ALA A 263 -6.59 1.46 -30.90
CA ALA A 263 -7.40 0.55 -30.08
C ALA A 263 -8.91 0.57 -30.43
N LYS A 264 -9.38 1.60 -31.13
CA LYS A 264 -10.77 1.73 -31.59
C LYS A 264 -10.98 1.10 -32.99
N GLU A 265 -9.90 0.93 -33.76
CA GLU A 265 -9.91 0.35 -35.11
C GLU A 265 -9.63 -1.15 -35.12
N SER A 266 -8.80 -1.66 -34.20
CA SER A 266 -8.55 -3.09 -34.04
C SER A 266 -9.56 -3.70 -33.04
N GLY A 267 -10.60 -4.35 -33.54
CA GLY A 267 -11.56 -5.14 -32.74
C GLY A 267 -10.97 -6.35 -32.00
N ASP A 268 -9.65 -6.51 -31.94
CA ASP A 268 -8.94 -7.55 -31.20
C ASP A 268 -8.64 -7.09 -29.77
N ALA A 269 -9.64 -7.20 -28.90
CA ALA A 269 -9.56 -6.76 -27.50
C ALA A 269 -8.99 -7.83 -26.54
N VAL A 270 -8.32 -8.89 -27.01
CA VAL A 270 -8.00 -10.06 -26.15
C VAL A 270 -6.51 -10.37 -25.95
N THR A 271 -5.56 -9.83 -26.74
CA THR A 271 -4.17 -10.33 -26.68
C THR A 271 -3.06 -9.36 -26.31
N ALA A 272 -3.35 -8.10 -25.99
CA ALA A 272 -2.37 -7.22 -25.34
C ALA A 272 -3.08 -6.14 -24.50
N ILE A 273 -3.23 -6.37 -23.20
CA ILE A 273 -3.65 -5.32 -22.27
C ILE A 273 -2.45 -4.36 -22.11
N PRO A 274 -2.49 -3.12 -22.63
CA PRO A 274 -1.41 -2.17 -22.45
C PRO A 274 -1.26 -1.90 -20.95
N GLY A 275 -0.11 -2.22 -20.36
CA GLY A 275 0.17 -2.00 -18.93
C GLY A 275 0.40 -3.26 -18.08
N PHE A 276 0.26 -4.48 -18.62
CA PHE A 276 0.56 -5.71 -17.86
C PHE A 276 2.01 -5.75 -17.34
N GLU A 277 2.98 -5.27 -18.14
CA GLU A 277 4.37 -5.11 -17.71
C GLU A 277 4.53 -4.14 -16.54
N LYS A 278 3.77 -3.02 -16.55
CA LYS A 278 3.80 -2.03 -15.46
C LYS A 278 3.29 -2.62 -14.16
N PHE A 279 2.20 -3.38 -14.21
CA PHE A 279 1.68 -4.07 -13.04
C PHE A 279 2.65 -5.13 -12.51
N GLY A 280 3.31 -5.88 -13.40
CA GLY A 280 4.37 -6.80 -13.02
C GLY A 280 5.47 -6.11 -12.20
N VAL A 281 5.98 -4.98 -12.71
CA VAL A 281 7.01 -4.20 -12.01
C VAL A 281 6.51 -3.64 -10.69
N LEU A 282 5.29 -3.07 -10.63
CA LEU A 282 4.71 -2.57 -9.38
C LEU A 282 4.51 -3.67 -8.34
N ASN A 283 4.12 -4.86 -8.77
CA ASN A 283 4.00 -6.02 -7.88
C ASN A 283 5.37 -6.38 -7.29
N SER A 284 6.42 -6.35 -8.10
CA SER A 284 7.79 -6.61 -7.63
C SER A 284 8.32 -5.50 -6.72
N VAL A 285 7.98 -4.23 -6.97
CA VAL A 285 8.32 -3.12 -6.06
C VAL A 285 7.59 -3.26 -4.73
N ALA A 286 6.30 -3.61 -4.74
CA ALA A 286 5.54 -3.87 -3.52
C ALA A 286 6.14 -5.06 -2.74
N GLU A 287 6.43 -6.17 -3.42
CA GLU A 287 7.11 -7.32 -2.83
C GLU A 287 8.46 -6.93 -2.22
N MET A 288 9.29 -6.17 -2.95
CA MET A 288 10.57 -5.65 -2.47
C MET A 288 10.41 -4.88 -1.16
N LEU A 289 9.44 -3.97 -1.09
CA LEU A 289 9.17 -3.19 0.11
C LEU A 289 8.75 -4.07 1.29
N ILE A 290 7.83 -5.00 1.06
CA ILE A 290 7.28 -5.89 2.10
C ILE A 290 8.38 -6.82 2.65
N ALA A 291 9.18 -7.41 1.77
CA ALA A 291 10.22 -8.38 2.14
C ALA A 291 11.39 -7.74 2.91
N ASN A 292 11.76 -6.50 2.57
CA ASN A 292 12.87 -5.79 3.21
C ASN A 292 12.41 -4.88 4.37
N TRP A 293 11.12 -4.83 4.68
CA TRP A 293 10.54 -3.83 5.58
C TRP A 293 11.15 -3.81 6.99
N ARG A 294 11.45 -4.97 7.56
CA ARG A 294 12.06 -5.06 8.90
C ARG A 294 13.44 -4.40 8.94
N ASP A 295 14.21 -4.50 7.86
CA ASP A 295 15.52 -3.87 7.74
C ASP A 295 15.35 -2.37 7.51
N VAL A 296 14.35 -1.95 6.72
CA VAL A 296 13.96 -0.54 6.53
C VAL A 296 13.61 0.11 7.87
N VAL A 297 12.81 -0.56 8.71
CA VAL A 297 12.47 -0.09 10.06
C VAL A 297 13.72 0.15 10.91
N ARG A 298 14.72 -0.75 10.85
CA ARG A 298 15.99 -0.56 11.55
C ARG A 298 16.77 0.64 11.01
N GLN A 299 16.81 0.83 9.69
CA GLN A 299 17.47 1.98 9.07
C GLN A 299 16.77 3.31 9.41
N MET A 300 15.45 3.36 9.37
CA MET A 300 14.66 4.55 9.76
C MET A 300 14.96 4.98 11.20
N ARG A 301 15.04 4.00 12.13
CA ARG A 301 15.43 4.28 13.52
C ARG A 301 16.86 4.79 13.65
N ALA A 302 17.80 4.16 12.94
CA ALA A 302 19.21 4.54 12.96
C ALA A 302 19.45 5.95 12.38
N LEU A 303 18.72 6.31 11.32
CA LEU A 303 18.82 7.60 10.64
C LEU A 303 18.05 8.72 11.36
N GLY A 304 17.22 8.37 12.35
CA GLY A 304 16.38 9.35 13.04
C GLY A 304 15.33 9.99 12.15
N THR A 305 14.86 9.31 11.08
CA THR A 305 13.85 9.83 10.15
C THR A 305 12.46 10.05 10.78
N HIS A 306 12.31 9.79 12.08
CA HIS A 306 11.16 10.12 12.91
C HIS A 306 11.28 11.44 13.68
N ARG A 307 12.49 12.02 13.78
CA ARG A 307 12.72 13.25 14.54
C ARG A 307 12.19 14.44 13.75
N ASP A 308 10.87 14.62 13.77
CA ASP A 308 10.33 15.97 13.74
C ASP A 308 10.85 16.69 15.00
N GLN A 309 11.28 17.93 14.85
CA GLN A 309 11.89 18.75 15.90
C GLN A 309 10.98 18.90 17.14
N GLU A 310 11.13 18.02 18.13
CA GLU A 310 10.94 18.37 19.54
C GLU A 310 12.32 18.44 20.19
N MET A 311 13.04 19.53 19.90
CA MET A 311 14.06 20.05 20.81
C MET A 311 13.78 21.52 21.03
N ALA A 312 12.97 21.81 22.03
CA ALA A 312 13.20 22.95 22.90
C ALA A 312 13.08 22.42 24.34
N PRO A 313 14.20 22.16 25.04
CA PRO A 313 14.13 22.04 26.48
C PRO A 313 13.74 23.42 27.02
N LEU A 314 12.57 23.51 27.66
CA LEU A 314 12.25 24.63 28.53
C LEU A 314 13.21 24.56 29.72
N GLN A 315 14.40 25.16 29.56
CA GLN A 315 15.26 25.53 30.66
C GLN A 315 14.61 26.70 31.39
N GLU A 316 14.20 26.41 32.63
CA GLU A 316 14.21 27.28 33.80
C GLU A 316 14.31 28.79 33.57
N MET A 317 13.19 29.48 33.74
CA MET A 317 13.17 30.83 34.28
C MET A 317 12.14 30.88 35.40
N HIS A 318 12.55 30.48 36.59
CA HIS A 318 11.94 30.98 37.82
C HIS A 318 12.89 32.03 38.40
N ALA A 319 12.41 33.27 38.37
CA ALA A 319 12.85 34.35 39.24
C ALA A 319 12.42 34.08 40.68
#